data_AF-A0A925YND0-F1
#
_entry.id   AF-A0A925YND0-F1
#
_cell.length_a   1.000
_cell.length_b   1.000
_cell.length_c   1.000
_cell.angle_alpha   90.00
_cell.angle_beta   90.00
_cell.angle_gamma   90.00
#
_symmetry.space_group_name_H-M   'P 1'
#
loop_
_entity.id
_entity.type
_entity.pdbx_description
1 polymer ?
#
loop_
_entity_poly.entity_id
_entity_poly.type
_entity_poly.pdbx_seq_one_letter_code
_entity_poly.pdbx_strand_id
1 'polypeptide(L)'
;MNQSSNFLYCHDPLDEDSPEYLVHLPNPSALIKVASLDEEERLEGNEFIYKTYVYEFEDGDTEEYQLIFASFSDGSANGHTFQQEEIHPILDAAWEYWIKVLEVGDEEL
;
A
#
# COMPACT_ATOMS: atom_id res chain seq x y z
N MET A 1 18.20 -10.53 16.12
CA MET A 1 18.15 -9.15 15.63
C MET A 1 16.82 -9.03 14.92
N ASN A 2 15.85 -8.30 15.50
CA ASN A 2 14.57 -8.08 14.83
C ASN A 2 14.87 -7.34 13.53
N GLN A 3 14.63 -7.98 12.38
CA GLN A 3 14.56 -7.26 11.12
C GLN A 3 13.34 -6.36 11.25
N SER A 4 13.57 -5.07 11.53
CA SER A 4 12.50 -4.08 11.47
C SER A 4 11.88 -4.16 10.08
N SER A 5 10.59 -4.46 10.00
CA SER A 5 9.86 -4.39 8.73
C SER A 5 10.10 -3.01 8.11
N ASN A 6 10.34 -2.97 6.80
CA ASN A 6 10.47 -1.70 6.07
C ASN A 6 9.16 -0.91 6.02
N PHE A 7 8.05 -1.55 6.42
CA PHE A 7 6.70 -1.03 6.39
C PHE A 7 6.09 -0.98 7.78
N LEU A 8 5.25 0.02 8.01
CA LEU A 8 4.33 0.11 9.15
C LEU A 8 2.90 0.13 8.62
N TYR A 9 2.02 -0.66 9.22
CA TYR A 9 0.59 -0.60 8.95
C TYR A 9 -0.05 0.52 9.77
N CYS A 10 -0.95 1.29 9.17
CA CYS A 10 -1.64 2.41 9.77
C CYS A 10 -3.12 2.35 9.38
N HIS A 11 -3.98 2.19 10.37
CA HIS A 11 -5.44 2.25 10.24
C HIS A 11 -6.01 3.05 11.41
N ASP A 12 -7.24 3.55 11.29
CA ASP A 12 -7.96 4.12 12.43
C ASP A 12 -8.65 2.96 13.19
N PRO A 13 -8.27 2.65 14.44
CA PRO A 13 -8.93 1.58 15.19
C PRO A 13 -10.34 1.95 15.67
N LEU A 14 -10.78 3.19 15.49
CA LEU A 14 -12.11 3.66 15.88
C LEU A 14 -13.08 3.78 14.69
N ASP A 15 -12.57 3.66 13.47
CA ASP A 15 -13.33 3.84 12.24
C ASP A 15 -12.84 2.83 11.19
N GLU A 16 -13.56 1.72 11.06
CA GLU A 16 -13.25 0.65 10.10
C GLU A 16 -13.46 1.11 8.64
N ASP A 17 -14.28 2.15 8.42
CA ASP A 17 -14.51 2.73 7.09
C ASP A 17 -13.39 3.73 6.69
N SER A 18 -12.46 4.03 7.60
CA SER A 18 -11.34 4.92 7.30
C SER A 18 -10.32 4.21 6.41
N PRO A 19 -9.73 4.89 5.42
CA PRO A 19 -8.78 4.26 4.50
C PRO A 19 -7.56 3.69 5.21
N GLU A 20 -7.08 2.56 4.69
CA GLU A 20 -5.88 1.91 5.18
C GLU A 20 -4.61 2.42 4.51
N TYR A 21 -3.53 2.47 5.28
CA TYR A 21 -2.25 2.98 4.81
C TYR A 21 -1.06 2.13 5.25
N LEU A 22 -0.02 2.16 4.43
CA LEU A 22 1.30 1.61 4.74
C LEU A 22 2.34 2.72 4.68
N VAL A 23 3.23 2.77 5.65
CA VAL A 23 4.36 3.71 5.66
C VAL A 23 5.63 2.97 5.28
N HIS A 24 6.20 3.30 4.12
CA HIS A 24 7.52 2.81 3.70
C HIS A 24 8.61 3.73 4.26
N LEU A 25 9.47 3.19 5.13
CA LEU A 25 10.50 3.95 5.85
C LEU A 25 11.80 4.19 5.04
N PRO A 26 12.33 3.21 4.28
CA PRO A 26 13.51 3.41 3.44
C PRO A 26 13.31 4.49 2.36
N ASN A 27 14.40 5.02 1.80
CA ASN A 27 14.32 5.95 0.67
C ASN A 27 13.99 5.20 -0.63
N PRO A 28 12.94 5.56 -1.38
CA PRO A 28 12.02 6.67 -1.15
C PRO A 28 11.02 6.42 -0.02
N SER A 29 11.02 7.30 0.98
CA SER A 29 10.09 7.22 2.09
C SER A 29 8.73 7.72 1.64
N ALA A 30 7.68 6.96 1.92
CA ALA A 30 6.36 7.22 1.35
C ALA A 30 5.21 6.74 2.22
N LEU A 31 4.06 7.36 1.98
CA LEU A 31 2.76 6.86 2.36
C LEU A 31 2.18 6.09 1.17
N ILE A 32 1.72 4.88 1.40
CA ILE A 32 1.06 4.05 0.40
C ILE A 32 -0.38 3.88 0.86
N LYS A 33 -1.34 4.38 0.08
CA LYS A 33 -2.76 4.13 0.33
C LYS A 33 -3.11 2.74 -0.20
N VAL A 34 -3.85 1.96 0.58
CA VAL A 34 -4.50 0.73 0.13
C VAL A 34 -5.97 1.06 -0.16
N ALA A 35 -6.43 0.83 -1.38
CA ALA A 35 -7.80 1.08 -1.79
C ALA A 35 -8.44 -0.21 -2.31
N SER A 36 -9.52 -0.67 -1.68
CA SER A 36 -10.40 -1.69 -2.25
C SER A 36 -11.13 -1.09 -3.45
N LEU A 37 -11.10 -1.77 -4.59
CA LEU A 37 -11.75 -1.30 -5.82
C LEU A 37 -13.25 -1.59 -5.85
N ASP A 38 -13.76 -2.38 -4.91
CA ASP A 38 -15.20 -2.59 -4.76
C ASP A 38 -15.89 -1.40 -4.07
N GLU A 39 -15.14 -0.64 -3.29
CA GLU A 39 -15.62 0.51 -2.51
C GLU A 39 -15.16 1.86 -3.08
N GLU A 40 -14.05 1.89 -3.81
CA GLU A 40 -13.49 3.11 -4.40
C GLU A 40 -13.45 3.11 -5.94
N GLU A 41 -13.49 4.31 -6.53
CA GLU A 41 -13.22 4.48 -7.96
C GLU A 41 -11.73 4.21 -8.25
N ARG A 42 -11.47 3.28 -9.17
CA ARG A 42 -10.13 2.99 -9.70
C ARG A 42 -9.47 4.27 -10.23
N LEU A 43 -8.25 4.56 -9.79
CA LEU A 43 -7.46 5.61 -10.44
C LEU A 43 -7.07 5.19 -11.85
N GLU A 44 -7.26 6.12 -12.78
CA GLU A 44 -6.86 6.01 -14.18
C GLU A 44 -5.91 7.16 -14.55
N GLY A 45 -4.81 6.84 -15.23
CA GLY A 45 -3.88 7.82 -15.78
C GLY A 45 -2.50 7.81 -15.13
N ASN A 46 -1.71 8.85 -15.40
CA ASN A 46 -0.28 8.90 -15.03
C ASN A 46 0.02 9.97 -13.95
N GLU A 47 -1.00 10.48 -13.28
CA GLU A 47 -0.85 11.51 -12.24
C GLU A 47 -0.23 10.93 -10.96
N PHE A 48 -0.54 9.66 -10.68
CA PHE A 48 -0.03 8.93 -9.53
C PHE A 48 0.72 7.68 -10.00
N ILE A 49 1.67 7.21 -9.18
CA ILE A 49 2.27 5.90 -9.38
C ILE A 49 1.49 4.92 -8.51
N TYR A 50 0.85 3.96 -9.16
CA TYR A 50 0.02 2.95 -8.50
C TYR A 50 0.18 1.59 -9.19
N LYS A 51 -0.24 0.53 -8.50
CA LYS A 51 -0.34 -0.81 -9.07
C LYS A 51 -1.56 -1.53 -8.48
N THR A 52 -2.22 -2.32 -9.32
CA THR A 52 -3.39 -3.12 -8.93
C THR A 52 -2.96 -4.54 -8.63
N TYR A 53 -3.54 -5.11 -7.58
CA TYR A 53 -3.31 -6.44 -7.07
C TYR A 53 -4.66 -7.14 -6.89
N VAL A 54 -4.61 -8.47 -6.88
CA VAL A 54 -5.79 -9.32 -6.65
C VAL A 54 -5.48 -10.20 -5.44
N TYR A 55 -6.41 -10.24 -4.49
CA TYR A 55 -6.39 -11.16 -3.37
C TYR A 55 -7.42 -12.27 -3.63
N GLU A 56 -7.04 -13.53 -3.40
CA GLU A 56 -7.91 -14.70 -3.56
C GLU A 56 -8.12 -15.30 -2.17
N PHE A 57 -9.38 -15.30 -1.72
CA PHE A 57 -9.79 -15.86 -0.43
C PHE A 57 -9.80 -17.40 -0.49
N GLU A 58 -9.76 -18.05 0.67
CA GLU A 58 -9.73 -19.52 0.74
C GLU A 58 -11.00 -20.20 0.18
N ASP A 59 -12.12 -19.48 0.13
CA ASP A 59 -13.38 -19.95 -0.45
C ASP A 59 -13.46 -19.79 -1.98
N GLY A 60 -12.46 -19.14 -2.59
CA GLY A 60 -12.34 -18.92 -4.01
C GLY A 60 -12.92 -17.60 -4.51
N ASP A 61 -13.39 -16.73 -3.60
CA ASP A 61 -13.75 -15.36 -3.95
C ASP A 61 -12.48 -14.51 -4.16
N THR A 62 -12.59 -13.43 -4.94
CA THR A 62 -11.46 -12.55 -5.25
C THR A 62 -11.83 -11.09 -5.09
N GLU A 63 -10.93 -10.32 -4.51
CA GLU A 63 -11.04 -8.86 -4.38
C GLU A 63 -9.87 -8.16 -5.06
N GLU A 64 -10.14 -7.00 -5.65
CA GLU A 64 -9.11 -6.20 -6.31
C GLU A 64 -8.73 -4.97 -5.46
N TYR A 65 -7.44 -4.76 -5.32
CA TYR A 65 -6.87 -3.67 -4.55
C TYR A 65 -5.97 -2.81 -5.42
N GLN A 66 -5.97 -1.50 -5.18
CA GLN A 66 -5.02 -0.58 -5.79
C GLN A 66 -4.16 0.05 -4.70
N LEU A 67 -2.83 -0.16 -4.79
CA LEU A 67 -1.87 0.51 -3.93
C LEU A 67 -1.33 1.76 -4.63
N ILE A 68 -1.42 2.89 -3.95
CA ILE A 68 -1.10 4.22 -4.50
C ILE A 68 0.07 4.81 -3.73
N PHE A 69 1.16 5.12 -4.42
CA PHE A 69 2.38 5.65 -3.81
C PHE A 69 2.38 7.17 -3.72
N ALA A 70 2.55 7.72 -2.52
CA ALA A 70 2.73 9.13 -2.26
C ALA A 70 4.03 9.38 -1.47
N SER A 71 4.99 10.02 -2.12
CA SER A 71 6.30 10.32 -1.51
C SER A 71 6.19 11.39 -0.43
N PHE A 72 6.87 11.22 0.70
CA PHE A 72 7.01 12.30 1.70
C PHE A 72 7.95 13.42 1.23
N SER A 73 8.73 13.18 0.17
CA SER A 73 9.84 14.02 -0.25
C SER A 73 9.50 15.00 -1.37
N ASP A 74 8.22 15.27 -1.62
CA ASP A 74 7.70 16.20 -2.62
C ASP A 74 8.17 17.68 -2.45
N GLY A 75 8.97 17.97 -1.42
CA GLY A 75 9.61 19.27 -1.18
C GLY A 75 11.14 19.28 -1.15
N SER A 76 11.83 18.19 -1.52
CA SER A 76 13.30 18.17 -1.53
C SER A 76 13.85 19.06 -2.66
N ALA A 77 14.68 20.03 -2.27
CA ALA A 77 15.24 21.13 -3.06
C ALA A 77 16.03 20.75 -4.35
N ASN A 78 16.01 19.49 -4.77
CA ASN A 78 16.73 18.95 -5.94
C ASN A 78 15.84 18.29 -7.02
N GLY A 79 14.50 18.28 -6.88
CA GLY A 79 13.59 17.93 -7.97
C GLY A 79 13.69 16.49 -8.51
N HIS A 80 14.10 15.52 -7.69
CA HIS A 80 14.17 14.12 -8.12
C HIS A 80 12.78 13.49 -8.05
N THR A 81 12.15 13.30 -9.21
CA THR A 81 10.92 12.52 -9.35
C THR A 81 11.28 11.04 -9.48
N PHE A 82 10.72 10.18 -8.64
CA PHE A 82 10.90 8.72 -8.74
C PHE A 82 10.16 8.19 -9.96
N GLN A 83 10.78 7.28 -10.69
CA GLN A 83 10.16 6.63 -11.85
C GLN A 83 9.35 5.40 -11.43
N GLN A 84 8.38 5.00 -12.26
CA GLN A 84 7.52 3.85 -11.97
C GLN A 84 8.32 2.56 -11.73
N GLU A 85 9.41 2.37 -12.46
CA GLU A 85 10.28 1.20 -12.35
C GLU A 85 11.00 1.11 -10.99
N GLU A 86 11.21 2.25 -10.32
CA GLU A 86 11.80 2.32 -8.98
C GLU A 86 10.75 2.06 -7.88
N ILE A 87 9.50 2.45 -8.15
CA ILE A 87 8.41 2.40 -7.16
C ILE A 87 7.65 1.07 -7.20
N HIS A 88 7.46 0.45 -8.36
CA HIS A 88 6.72 -0.82 -8.47
C HIS A 88 7.27 -1.93 -7.58
N PRO A 89 8.61 -2.13 -7.43
CA PRO A 89 9.13 -3.11 -6.48
C PRO A 89 8.78 -2.80 -5.02
N ILE A 90 8.61 -1.52 -4.66
CA ILE A 90 8.19 -1.10 -3.33
C ILE A 90 6.71 -1.43 -3.13
N LEU A 91 5.88 -1.17 -4.13
CA LEU A 91 4.46 -1.55 -4.10
C LEU A 91 4.29 -3.07 -4.02
N ASP A 92 5.13 -3.84 -4.70
CA ASP A 92 5.12 -5.31 -4.62
C ASP A 92 5.47 -5.81 -3.22
N ALA A 93 6.50 -5.23 -2.59
CA ALA A 93 6.85 -5.56 -1.22
C ALA A 93 5.80 -5.06 -0.20
N ALA A 94 5.15 -3.94 -0.48
CA ALA A 94 4.07 -3.40 0.34
C ALA A 94 2.83 -4.32 0.30
N TRP A 95 2.49 -4.85 -0.89
CA TRP A 95 1.43 -5.83 -1.06
C TRP A 95 1.70 -7.12 -0.27
N GLU A 96 2.91 -7.67 -0.39
CA GLU A 96 3.31 -8.85 0.40
C GLU A 96 3.27 -8.62 1.91
N TYR A 97 3.52 -7.38 2.35
CA TYR A 97 3.40 -7.01 3.76
C TYR A 97 1.94 -6.88 4.18
N TRP A 98 1.09 -6.27 3.36
CA TRP A 98 -0.33 -6.07 3.67
C TRP A 98 -1.13 -7.38 3.68
N ILE A 99 -0.84 -8.33 2.78
CA ILE A 99 -1.44 -9.67 2.85
C ILE A 99 -1.21 -10.31 4.24
N LYS A 100 -0.01 -10.17 4.80
CA LYS A 100 0.28 -10.69 6.15
C LYS A 100 -0.48 -9.96 7.24
N VAL A 101 -0.84 -8.69 7.02
CA VAL A 101 -1.69 -7.93 7.94
C VAL A 101 -3.12 -8.47 7.88
N LEU A 102 -3.67 -8.70 6.69
CA LEU A 102 -4.99 -9.34 6.52
C LEU A 102 -5.05 -10.70 7.19
N GLU A 103 -4.09 -11.58 6.88
CA GLU A 103 -4.06 -12.95 7.43
C GLU A 103 -4.01 -12.96 8.97
N VAL A 104 -3.30 -12.00 9.58
CA VAL A 104 -3.27 -11.86 11.05
C VAL A 104 -4.58 -11.28 11.59
N GLY A 105 -5.19 -10.33 10.88
CA GLY A 105 -6.49 -9.77 11.26
C GLY A 105 -7.60 -10.82 11.30
N ASP A 106 -7.58 -11.76 10.35
CA ASP A 106 -8.54 -12.87 10.29
C ASP A 106 -8.34 -13.91 11.40
N GLU A 107 -7.10 -14.14 11.86
CA GLU A 107 -6.82 -15.08 12.96
C GLU A 107 -7.25 -14.57 14.35
N GLU A 108 -7.43 -13.26 14.53
CA GLU A 108 -7.85 -12.65 15.80
C GLU A 108 -9.38 -12.47 15.95
N LEU A 109 -10.18 -12.84 14.94
CA LEU A 109 -11.65 -12.83 14.93
C LEU A 109 -12.28 -14.22 15.15
#